data_AF-A0A536TMY4-F1
#
_entry.id   AF-A0A536TMY4-F1
#
_cell.length_a   1.000
_cell.length_b   1.000
_cell.length_c   1.000
_cell.angle_alpha   90.00
_cell.angle_beta   90.00
_cell.angle_gamma   90.00
#
_symmetry.space_group_name_H-M   'P 1'
#
loop_
_entity.id
_entity.type
_entity.pdbx_description
1 polymer ?
#
loop_
_entity_poly.entity_id
_entity_poly.type
_entity_poly.pdbx_seq_one_letter_code
_entity_poly.pdbx_strand_id
1 'polypeptide(L)' 'FTSVALLDALKASGLPVVEVHITNIHRRESIYHNSLVSLAAIGVICGLGPLGYELALTALAERLNLRPDPIAT' A
#
# COMPACT_ATOMS: atom_id res chain seq x y z
N PHE A 1 -6.18 1.10 11.44
CA PHE A 1 -5.97 -0.28 11.93
C PHE A 1 -7.28 -1.04 12.08
N THR A 2 -8.36 -0.43 12.58
CA THR A 2 -9.61 -1.13 12.98
C THR A 2 -10.80 -1.01 12.01
N SER A 3 -10.71 -0.27 10.91
CA SER A 3 -11.86 0.00 10.04
C SER A 3 -12.22 -1.20 9.16
N VAL A 4 -13.28 -1.92 9.52
CA VAL A 4 -13.85 -3.02 8.73
C VAL A 4 -14.50 -2.48 7.45
N ALA A 5 -15.22 -1.36 7.53
CA ALA A 5 -15.88 -0.76 6.37
C ALA A 5 -14.88 -0.41 5.25
N LEU A 6 -13.68 0.09 5.61
CA LEU A 6 -12.62 0.36 4.63
C LEU A 6 -12.07 -0.95 4.04
N LEU A 7 -11.85 -1.98 4.86
CA LEU A 7 -11.42 -3.29 4.38
C LEU A 7 -12.40 -3.86 3.35
N ASP A 8 -13.70 -3.81 3.64
CA ASP A 8 -14.73 -4.32 2.74
C ASP A 8 -14.78 -3.53 1.43
N ALA A 9 -14.67 -2.20 1.48
CA ALA A 9 -14.61 -1.36 0.28
C ALA A 9 -13.39 -1.67 -0.58
N LEU A 10 -12.22 -1.87 0.02
CA LEU A 10 -11.00 -2.22 -0.70
C LEU A 10 -11.12 -3.59 -1.37
N LYS A 11 -11.67 -4.59 -0.67
CA LYS A 11 -11.93 -5.93 -1.23
C LYS A 11 -12.94 -5.88 -2.37
N ALA A 12 -13.99 -5.07 -2.25
CA ALA A 12 -15.03 -4.93 -3.26
C ALA A 12 -14.56 -4.17 -4.51
N SER A 13 -13.50 -3.34 -4.40
CA SER A 13 -13.04 -2.49 -5.50
C SER A 13 -12.53 -3.26 -6.73
N GLY A 14 -12.02 -4.47 -6.55
CA GLY A 14 -11.37 -5.23 -7.62
C GLY A 14 -10.05 -4.64 -8.13
N LEU A 15 -9.52 -3.60 -7.47
CA LEU A 15 -8.28 -2.90 -7.86
C LEU A 15 -7.09 -3.36 -6.99
N PRO A 16 -5.85 -3.31 -7.50
CA PRO A 16 -4.67 -3.52 -6.69
C PRO A 16 -4.46 -2.37 -5.71
N VAL A 17 -4.15 -2.69 -4.45
CA VAL A 17 -3.97 -1.72 -3.37
C VAL A 17 -2.61 -1.91 -2.71
N VAL A 18 -1.86 -0.83 -2.50
CA VAL A 18 -0.65 -0.83 -1.68
C VAL A 18 -0.91 0.01 -0.43
N GLU A 19 -0.62 -0.54 0.74
CA GLU A 19 -0.75 0.17 2.01
C GLU A 19 0.56 0.89 2.35
N VAL A 20 0.47 2.17 2.74
CA VAL A 20 1.63 2.99 3.11
C VAL A 20 1.43 3.58 4.49
N HIS A 21 2.44 3.42 5.35
CA HIS A 21 2.56 4.11 6.63
C HIS A 21 3.83 4.94 6.67
N ILE A 22 3.70 6.25 6.93
CA ILE A 22 4.84 7.18 7.04
C ILE A 22 5.82 6.73 8.13
N THR A 23 5.30 6.25 9.27
CA THR A 23 6.09 5.78 10.41
C THR A 23 6.20 4.26 10.43
N ASN A 24 7.21 3.72 11.13
CA ASN A 24 7.34 2.29 11.30
C ASN A 24 6.33 1.82 12.36
N ILE A 25 5.21 1.27 11.89
CA ILE A 25 4.10 0.85 12.76
C ILE A 25 4.51 -0.28 13.71
N HIS A 26 5.52 -1.09 13.38
CA HIS A 26 6.02 -2.19 14.21
C HIS A 26 6.90 -1.73 15.38
N ARG A 27 7.30 -0.45 15.40
CA ARG A 27 8.03 0.16 16.53
C ARG A 27 7.10 0.87 17.51
N ARG A 28 5.79 0.83 17.26
CA ARG A 28 4.78 1.54 18.05
C ARG A 28 4.08 0.58 19.02
N GLU A 29 3.00 1.04 19.62
CA GLU A 29 2.15 0.26 20.49
C GLU A 29 1.46 -0.87 19.70
N SER A 30 1.17 -1.98 20.37
CA SER A 30 0.65 -3.22 19.75
C SER A 30 -0.64 -3.04 18.94
N ILE A 31 -1.45 -2.03 19.27
CA ILE A 31 -2.67 -1.68 18.51
C ILE A 31 -2.39 -1.28 17.06
N TYR A 32 -1.16 -0.83 16.76
CA TYR A 32 -0.72 -0.43 15.41
C TYR A 32 -0.08 -1.58 14.63
N HIS A 33 0.09 -2.76 15.22
CA HIS A 33 0.81 -3.86 14.57
C HIS A 33 -0.08 -4.67 13.61
N ASN A 34 -1.40 -4.58 13.78
CA ASN A 34 -2.38 -5.36 13.04
C ASN A 34 -3.33 -4.43 12.29
N SER A 35 -2.99 -4.11 11.04
CA SER A 35 -3.87 -3.29 10.18
C SER A 35 -4.82 -4.20 9.41
N LEU A 36 -6.13 -3.94 9.51
CA LEU A 36 -7.11 -4.62 8.66
C LEU A 36 -6.88 -4.35 7.17
N VAL A 37 -6.34 -3.19 6.81
CA VAL A 37 -6.04 -2.84 5.40
C VAL A 37 -4.97 -3.77 4.81
N SER A 38 -4.03 -4.26 5.63
CA SER A 38 -2.99 -5.19 5.18
C SER A 38 -3.55 -6.50 4.63
N LEU A 39 -4.78 -6.86 5.00
CA LEU A 39 -5.46 -8.06 4.50
C LEU A 39 -5.99 -7.90 3.06
N ALA A 40 -6.14 -6.67 2.57
CA ALA A 40 -6.57 -6.38 1.20
C ALA A 40 -5.43 -5.86 0.31
N ALA A 41 -4.34 -5.36 0.90
CA ALA A 41 -3.21 -4.83 0.16
C ALA A 41 -2.34 -5.95 -0.45
N ILE A 42 -1.81 -5.72 -1.64
CA ILE A 42 -0.81 -6.62 -2.28
C ILE A 42 0.58 -6.49 -1.64
N GLY A 43 0.81 -5.39 -0.91
CA GLY A 43 2.05 -5.09 -0.23
C GLY A 43 1.86 -3.95 0.75
N VAL A 44 2.71 -3.91 1.77
CA VAL A 44 2.69 -2.91 2.83
C VAL A 44 4.09 -2.29 2.95
N ILE A 45 4.16 -0.96 2.95
CA ILE A 45 5.39 -0.20 3.14
C ILE A 45 5.23 0.64 4.40
N CYS A 46 6.16 0.53 5.34
CA CYS A 46 6.12 1.32 6.57
C CYS A 46 7.50 1.86 6.99
N GLY A 47 7.51 3.03 7.61
CA GLY A 47 8.71 3.59 8.24
C GLY A 47 9.70 4.29 7.34
N LEU A 48 9.36 4.50 6.07
CA LEU A 48 10.22 5.17 5.09
C LEU A 48 9.82 6.63 4.83
N GLY A 49 8.95 7.21 5.67
CA GLY A 49 8.50 8.58 5.49
C GLY A 49 7.78 8.78 4.14
N PRO A 50 7.93 9.97 3.51
CA PRO A 50 7.34 10.27 2.20
C PRO A 50 7.80 9.35 1.06
N LEU A 51 9.04 8.83 1.12
CA LEU A 51 9.58 7.90 0.11
C LEU A 51 8.71 6.65 -0.05
N GLY A 52 7.99 6.24 1.01
CA GLY A 52 7.06 5.12 0.93
C GLY A 52 5.98 5.27 -0.14
N TYR A 53 5.55 6.50 -0.44
CA TYR A 53 4.59 6.77 -1.50
C TYR A 53 5.19 6.57 -2.90
N GLU A 54 6.42 7.01 -3.14
CA GLU A 54 7.12 6.82 -4.42
C GLU A 54 7.35 5.33 -4.71
N LEU A 55 7.74 4.57 -3.68
CA LEU A 55 7.89 3.12 -3.78
C LEU A 55 6.56 2.42 -4.05
N ALA A 56 5.47 2.86 -3.40
CA ALA A 56 4.13 2.32 -3.65
C ALA A 56 3.64 2.62 -5.08
N LEU A 57 3.87 3.84 -5.58
CA LEU A 57 3.54 4.23 -6.95
C LEU A 57 4.35 3.42 -7.96
N THR A 58 5.63 3.23 -7.71
CA THR A 58 6.49 2.37 -8.54
C THR A 58 5.94 0.94 -8.56
N ALA A 59 5.66 0.34 -7.40
CA ALA A 59 5.09 -1.00 -7.31
C ALA A 59 3.74 -1.13 -8.04
N LEU A 60 2.87 -0.12 -7.95
CA LEU A 60 1.59 -0.10 -8.66
C LEU A 60 1.76 0.06 -10.17
N ALA A 61 2.64 0.95 -10.62
CA ALA A 61 2.93 1.15 -12.04
C ALA A 61 3.47 -0.14 -12.68
N GLU A 62 4.38 -0.82 -11.98
CA GLU A 62 4.88 -2.14 -12.36
C GLU A 62 3.75 -3.18 -12.43
N ARG A 63 2.90 -3.23 -11.40
CA ARG A 63 1.80 -4.21 -11.33
C ARG A 63 0.76 -4.02 -12.43
N LEU A 64 0.50 -2.77 -12.80
CA LEU A 64 -0.47 -2.38 -13.82
C LEU A 64 0.14 -2.37 -15.23
N ASN A 65 1.41 -2.77 -15.39
CA ASN A 65 2.18 -2.68 -16.64
C ASN A 65 2.14 -1.27 -17.26
N LEU A 66 2.14 -0.23 -16.44
CA LEU A 66 2.16 1.17 -16.88
C LEU A 66 3.58 1.65 -17.20
N ARG A 67 4.55 0.74 -17.40
CA ARG A 67 5.89 1.14 -17.85
C ARG A 67 5.76 1.81 -19.22
N PRO A 68 6.27 3.04 -19.40
CA PRO A 68 6.31 3.66 -20.70
C PRO A 68 7.14 2.79 -21.66
N ASP A 69 6.68 2.67 -22.91
CA ASP A 69 7.41 1.95 -23.95
C ASP A 69 8.84 2.49 -24.04
N PRO A 70 9.88 1.63 -23.97
CA PRO A 70 11.29 2.07 -24.01
C PRO A 70 11.70 2.81 -25.28
N ILE A 71 10.84 2.81 -26.31
CA ILE A 71 11.10 3.35 -27.65
C ILE A 71 10.45 4.72 -27.85
N ALA A 72 9.61 5.20 -26.92
CA ALA A 72 8.84 6.44 -27.08
C ALA A 72 9.55 7.72 -26.56
N THR A 73 10.89 7.78 -26.57
CA THR A 73 11.66 9.00 -26.23
C THR A 73 12.65 9.38 -27.32
#